data_AF-A0A9D7UHC3-F1
#
_entry.id   AF-A0A9D7UHC3-F1
#
_cell.length_a   1.000
_cell.length_b   1.000
_cell.length_c   1.000
_cell.angle_alpha   90.00
_cell.angle_beta   90.00
_cell.angle_gamma   90.00
#
_symmetry.space_group_name_H-M   'P 1'
#
loop_
_entity.id
_entity.type
_entity.pdbx_description
1 polymer ?
#
loop_
_entity_poly.entity_id
_entity_poly.type
_entity_poly.pdbx_seq_one_letter_code
_entity_poly.pdbx_strand_id
1 'polypeptide(L)'
;MRCRTCNYVLWRLRARTCPECGAGFLPSEYEFERNSVRFRCPHCSQEYYGTDAQGLLTPRAFECVRCAAAIQMDEMVLEPAAGLPDESPYRANPWLDPRRQNRLMRWLRTVGMSLGRPAELARGTPDGRHGRALWFAVRSNVSYALIGWIVPFVLLGVVMTGLFAQSGGPFSGVWWVAGVLFAWVAGTLVVGVAALGVWALAAHGLLRVTGGTERRVGGAGDRLFFASGGPRVLGRAVPGAVCGAGGGGLAPGLRAGEAAAAAPRGAGAAGARRGPRPAPGC
;
A
#
# COMPACT_ATOMS: atom_id res chain seq x y z
N MET A 1 12.87 -8.99 12.96
CA MET A 1 13.61 -9.65 11.85
C MET A 1 13.64 -8.73 10.63
N ARG A 2 14.81 -8.24 10.23
CA ARG A 2 14.98 -7.33 9.07
C ARG A 2 16.04 -7.86 8.09
N CYS A 3 15.86 -7.65 6.80
CA CYS A 3 16.81 -8.02 5.76
C CYS A 3 18.14 -7.30 6.00
N ARG A 4 19.25 -8.05 6.03
CA ARG A 4 20.59 -7.50 6.25
C ARG A 4 21.07 -6.56 5.13
N THR A 5 20.49 -6.66 3.94
CA THR A 5 20.87 -5.84 2.77
C THR A 5 20.08 -4.54 2.65
N CYS A 6 18.74 -4.60 2.78
CA CYS A 6 17.86 -3.45 2.53
C CYS A 6 17.01 -3.03 3.75
N ASN A 7 17.23 -3.67 4.90
CA ASN A 7 16.52 -3.41 6.15
C ASN A 7 14.99 -3.64 6.11
N TYR A 8 14.50 -4.34 5.08
CA TYR A 8 13.08 -4.71 4.93
C TYR A 8 12.65 -5.71 6.00
N VAL A 9 11.43 -5.57 6.55
CA VAL A 9 10.95 -6.46 7.62
C VAL A 9 10.48 -7.81 7.05
N LEU A 10 11.00 -8.91 7.60
CA LEU A 10 10.86 -10.26 7.02
C LEU A 10 9.82 -11.15 7.72
N TRP A 11 8.92 -10.56 8.52
CA TRP A 11 7.86 -11.32 9.20
C TRP A 11 6.82 -11.88 8.22
N ARG A 12 6.26 -13.06 8.53
CA ARG A 12 5.18 -13.72 7.77
C ARG A 12 5.51 -14.05 6.30
N LEU A 13 6.80 -14.11 5.94
CA LEU A 13 7.24 -14.51 4.62
C LEU A 13 7.49 -16.03 4.57
N ARG A 14 6.85 -16.70 3.60
CA ARG A 14 7.12 -18.12 3.27
C ARG A 14 8.33 -18.25 2.34
N ALA A 15 8.45 -17.32 1.39
CA ALA A 15 9.59 -17.25 0.50
C ALA A 15 10.83 -16.81 1.29
N ARG A 16 11.92 -17.59 1.19
CA ARG A 16 13.23 -17.31 1.82
C ARG A 16 14.04 -16.26 1.06
N THR A 17 13.33 -15.32 0.46
CA THR A 17 13.87 -14.31 -0.43
C THR A 17 13.21 -12.98 -0.10
N CYS A 18 14.03 -11.96 0.15
CA CYS A 18 13.55 -10.62 0.42
C CYS A 18 12.79 -10.08 -0.81
N PRO A 19 11.54 -9.63 -0.66
CA PRO A 19 10.75 -9.17 -1.80
C PRO A 19 11.22 -7.83 -2.39
N GLU A 20 12.02 -7.04 -1.65
CA GLU A 20 12.52 -5.75 -2.14
C GLU A 20 13.85 -5.90 -2.88
N CYS A 21 14.83 -6.62 -2.31
CA CYS A 21 16.18 -6.71 -2.90
C CYS A 21 16.53 -8.09 -3.49
N GLY A 22 15.67 -9.10 -3.33
CA GLY A 22 15.94 -10.46 -3.79
C GLY A 22 16.98 -11.23 -2.98
N ALA A 23 17.54 -10.66 -1.92
CA ALA A 23 18.51 -11.35 -1.08
C ALA A 23 17.86 -12.54 -0.35
N GLY A 24 18.53 -13.70 -0.36
CA GLY A 24 18.15 -14.84 0.46
C GLY A 24 18.24 -14.51 1.95
N PHE A 25 17.42 -15.16 2.77
CA PHE A 25 17.53 -15.08 4.23
C PHE A 25 17.09 -16.38 4.89
N LEU A 26 17.73 -16.74 5.99
CA LEU A 26 17.36 -17.91 6.80
C LEU A 26 17.02 -17.48 8.24
N PRO A 27 15.96 -18.01 8.86
CA PRO A 27 15.67 -17.79 10.28
C PRO A 27 16.85 -18.04 11.21
N SER A 28 17.65 -19.08 10.95
CA SER A 28 18.86 -19.44 11.69
C SER A 28 19.96 -18.37 11.67
N GLU A 29 19.94 -17.43 10.73
CA GLU A 29 20.88 -16.31 10.66
C GLU A 29 20.52 -15.18 11.64
N TYR A 30 19.37 -15.24 12.31
CA TYR A 30 18.91 -14.18 13.20
C TYR A 30 18.96 -14.63 14.66
N GLU A 31 19.20 -13.66 15.53
CA GLU A 31 19.10 -13.83 16.97
C GLU A 31 17.83 -13.14 17.46
N PHE A 32 17.15 -13.78 18.40
CA PHE A 32 15.89 -13.33 18.96
C PHE A 32 15.95 -13.37 20.48
N GLU A 33 15.16 -12.52 21.13
CA GLU A 33 14.92 -12.71 22.56
C GLU A 33 14.14 -14.01 22.79
N ARG A 34 14.44 -14.72 23.87
CA ARG A 34 13.74 -15.97 24.21
C ARG A 34 12.24 -15.76 24.28
N ASN A 35 11.48 -16.67 23.67
CA ASN A 35 10.02 -16.62 23.56
C ASN A 35 9.43 -15.38 22.85
N SER A 36 10.26 -14.56 22.18
CA SER A 36 9.77 -13.37 21.47
C SER A 36 9.23 -13.64 20.07
N VAL A 37 9.52 -14.82 19.52
CA VAL A 37 9.14 -15.22 18.16
C VAL A 37 8.41 -16.55 18.17
N ARG A 38 7.32 -16.59 17.40
CA ARG A 38 6.55 -17.77 17.04
C ARG A 38 7.05 -18.32 15.71
N PHE A 39 7.50 -19.56 15.74
CA PHE A 39 7.82 -20.34 14.56
C PHE A 39 6.59 -21.17 14.19
N ARG A 40 5.98 -20.88 13.03
CA ARG A 40 4.78 -21.59 12.58
C ARG A 40 5.14 -22.65 11.56
N CYS A 41 4.64 -23.87 11.80
CA CYS A 41 4.75 -24.98 10.86
C CYS A 41 4.21 -24.56 9.47
N PRO A 42 4.96 -24.81 8.38
CA PRO A 42 4.53 -24.40 7.03
C PRO A 42 3.30 -25.18 6.53
N HIS A 43 3.03 -26.38 7.08
CA HIS A 43 1.95 -27.27 6.65
C HIS A 43 0.63 -27.02 7.40
N CYS A 44 0.67 -26.97 8.74
CA CYS A 44 -0.54 -26.89 9.58
C CYS A 44 -0.62 -25.63 10.46
N SER A 45 0.37 -24.72 10.35
CA SER A 45 0.45 -23.48 11.13
C SER A 45 0.50 -23.65 12.66
N GLN A 46 0.83 -24.85 13.16
CA GLN A 46 1.14 -25.10 14.57
C GLN A 46 2.28 -24.20 15.03
N GLU A 47 2.13 -23.58 16.20
CA GLU A 47 3.08 -22.61 16.74
C GLU A 47 4.09 -23.29 17.69
N TYR A 48 5.35 -22.86 17.59
CA TYR A 48 6.46 -23.24 18.45
C TYR A 48 7.21 -21.99 18.86
N TYR A 49 7.90 -22.03 20.00
CA TYR A 49 8.65 -20.90 20.54
C TYR A 49 10.12 -21.23 20.69
N GLY A 50 10.98 -20.28 20.34
CA GLY A 50 12.43 -20.43 20.50
C GLY A 50 12.83 -20.27 21.96
N THR A 51 13.41 -21.33 22.53
CA THR A 51 13.75 -21.45 23.95
C THR A 51 15.25 -21.51 24.21
N ASP A 52 16.09 -21.59 23.17
CA ASP A 52 17.54 -21.62 23.35
C ASP A 52 18.13 -20.25 23.71
N ALA A 53 19.45 -20.18 23.89
CA ALA A 53 20.11 -18.94 24.29
C ALA A 53 19.95 -17.80 23.26
N GLN A 54 19.75 -18.14 21.98
CA GLN A 54 19.61 -17.22 20.85
C GLN A 54 18.13 -16.99 20.46
N GLY A 55 17.17 -17.51 21.24
CA GLY A 55 15.73 -17.42 20.94
C GLY A 55 15.28 -18.20 19.72
N LEU A 56 16.00 -19.26 19.35
CA LEU A 56 15.73 -20.18 18.26
C LEU A 56 15.19 -21.55 18.78
N LEU A 57 14.69 -22.40 17.87
CA LEU A 57 14.07 -23.69 18.22
C LEU A 57 15.09 -24.79 18.53
N THR A 58 14.88 -25.50 19.64
CA THR A 58 15.66 -26.70 19.97
C THR A 58 14.72 -27.89 20.12
N PRO A 59 14.85 -28.94 19.27
CA PRO A 59 15.82 -29.10 18.18
C PRO A 59 15.53 -28.25 16.93
N ARG A 60 16.53 -28.08 16.06
CA ARG A 60 16.43 -27.32 14.79
C ARG A 60 15.61 -28.03 13.71
N ALA A 61 15.51 -29.35 13.81
CA ALA A 61 14.74 -30.23 12.95
C ALA A 61 13.89 -31.15 13.82
N PHE A 62 12.61 -31.29 13.52
CA PHE A 62 11.70 -32.15 14.28
C PHE A 62 10.44 -32.47 13.47
N GLU A 63 9.68 -33.46 13.93
CA GLU A 63 8.36 -33.78 13.39
C GLU A 63 7.28 -32.93 14.05
N CYS A 64 6.39 -32.35 13.23
CA CYS A 64 5.31 -31.53 13.73
C CYS A 64 4.35 -32.34 14.61
N VAL A 65 4.10 -31.91 15.84
CA VAL A 65 3.18 -32.63 16.75
C VAL A 65 1.74 -32.71 16.25
N ARG A 66 1.35 -31.82 15.32
CA ARG A 66 -0.02 -31.75 14.80
C ARG A 66 -0.21 -32.50 13.48
N CYS A 67 0.77 -32.44 12.57
CA CYS A 67 0.63 -33.01 11.22
C CYS A 67 1.67 -34.07 10.89
N ALA A 68 2.55 -34.43 11.83
CA ALA A 68 3.63 -35.42 11.70
C ALA A 68 4.63 -35.17 10.55
N ALA A 69 4.54 -34.04 9.83
CA ALA A 69 5.51 -33.69 8.80
C ALA A 69 6.87 -33.36 9.44
N ALA A 70 7.96 -33.84 8.82
CA ALA A 70 9.31 -33.41 9.16
C ALA A 70 9.50 -31.93 8.78
N ILE A 71 9.95 -31.12 9.74
CA ILE A 71 10.10 -29.67 9.59
C ILE A 71 11.52 -29.27 9.97
N GLN A 72 12.12 -28.42 9.14
CA GLN A 72 13.32 -27.66 9.46
C GLN A 72 12.95 -26.25 9.92
N MET A 73 13.61 -25.73 10.96
CA MET A 73 13.38 -24.39 11.50
C MET A 73 13.44 -23.31 10.40
N ASP A 74 14.36 -23.46 9.44
CA ASP A 74 14.56 -22.49 8.36
C ASP A 74 13.42 -22.45 7.34
N GLU A 75 12.54 -23.45 7.33
CA GLU A 75 11.35 -23.50 6.47
C GLU A 75 10.10 -22.93 7.17
N MET A 76 10.17 -22.66 8.47
CA MET A 76 9.04 -22.19 9.27
C MET A 76 8.74 -20.70 9.07
N VAL A 77 7.47 -20.32 9.19
CA VAL A 77 7.05 -18.92 9.04
C VAL A 77 7.14 -18.22 10.38
N LEU A 78 7.90 -17.11 10.45
CA LEU A 78 8.13 -16.39 11.70
C LEU A 78 7.10 -15.29 11.91
N GLU A 79 6.59 -15.21 13.13
CA GLU A 79 5.71 -14.14 13.62
C GLU A 79 6.17 -13.64 15.00
N PRO A 80 6.03 -12.35 15.32
CA PRO A 80 6.23 -11.89 16.70
C PRO A 80 5.30 -12.63 17.67
N ALA A 81 5.76 -12.90 18.89
CA ALA A 81 4.94 -13.47 19.96
C ALA A 81 3.81 -12.51 20.38
N ALA A 82 2.76 -13.06 20.99
CA ALA A 82 1.62 -12.25 21.44
C ALA A 82 2.07 -11.23 22.50
N GLY A 83 1.55 -10.00 22.39
CA GLY A 83 1.88 -8.92 23.34
C GLY A 83 3.12 -8.11 22.99
N LEU A 84 3.98 -8.60 22.08
CA LEU A 84 5.04 -7.77 21.52
C LEU A 84 4.44 -6.84 20.44
N PRO A 85 4.88 -5.57 20.38
CA PRO A 85 4.42 -4.67 19.32
C PRO A 85 4.75 -5.31 17.98
N ASP A 86 3.71 -5.51 17.15
CA ASP A 86 3.88 -5.95 15.78
C ASP A 86 4.62 -4.83 15.06
N GLU A 87 5.97 -4.89 15.03
CA GLU A 87 6.82 -4.02 14.23
C GLU A 87 6.66 -4.36 12.73
N SER A 88 5.43 -4.58 12.27
CA SER A 88 5.12 -4.26 10.89
C SER A 88 5.48 -2.79 10.71
N PRO A 89 6.55 -2.46 9.97
CA PRO A 89 6.96 -1.08 9.77
C PRO A 89 5.90 -0.33 8.95
N TYR A 90 4.99 -1.08 8.32
CA TYR A 90 3.86 -0.57 7.60
C TYR A 90 2.79 -0.20 8.61
N ARG A 91 2.59 1.11 8.75
CA ARG A 91 1.33 1.62 9.27
C ARG A 91 0.22 1.00 8.42
N ALA A 92 -0.63 0.21 9.08
CA ALA A 92 -1.80 -0.37 8.44
C ALA A 92 -2.58 0.72 7.71
N ASN A 93 -3.08 0.43 6.52
CA ASN A 93 -3.90 1.36 5.76
C ASN A 93 -5.05 1.88 6.68
N PRO A 94 -5.10 3.18 7.00
CA PRO A 94 -6.06 3.72 7.96
C PRO A 94 -7.52 3.44 7.54
N TRP A 95 -7.79 3.36 6.24
CA TRP A 95 -9.10 3.01 5.69
C TRP A 95 -9.51 1.55 5.91
N LEU A 96 -8.57 0.66 6.21
CA LEU A 96 -8.84 -0.76 6.44
C LEU A 96 -8.84 -1.15 7.90
N ASP A 97 -8.23 -0.36 8.78
CA ASP A 97 -8.19 -0.60 10.23
C ASP A 97 -9.50 -0.14 10.91
N PRO A 98 -10.36 -1.06 11.38
CA PRO A 98 -11.62 -0.69 12.01
C PRO A 98 -11.44 -0.19 13.45
N ARG A 99 -10.29 -0.44 14.09
CA ARG A 99 -10.10 -0.20 15.53
C ARG A 99 -9.65 1.22 15.84
N ARG A 100 -9.14 1.97 14.87
CA ARG A 100 -8.34 3.16 15.16
C ARG A 100 -9.01 4.52 15.03
N GLN A 101 -10.23 4.68 14.49
CA GLN A 101 -10.87 6.00 14.35
C GLN A 101 -12.30 5.95 13.78
N ASN A 102 -13.02 7.08 13.90
CA ASN A 102 -14.23 7.35 13.14
C ASN A 102 -13.96 7.39 11.61
N ARG A 103 -15.02 7.20 10.80
CA ARG A 103 -14.90 7.02 9.34
C ARG A 103 -14.25 8.21 8.61
N LEU A 104 -14.47 9.43 9.08
CA LEU A 104 -13.93 10.65 8.48
C LEU A 104 -12.41 10.74 8.68
N MET A 105 -11.92 10.51 9.90
CA MET A 105 -10.48 10.57 10.18
C MET A 105 -9.72 9.46 9.45
N ARG A 106 -10.31 8.27 9.31
CA ARG A 106 -9.73 7.20 8.49
C ARG A 106 -9.58 7.62 7.03
N TRP A 107 -10.60 8.27 6.47
CA TRP A 107 -10.55 8.80 5.11
C TRP A 107 -9.46 9.87 4.96
N LEU A 108 -9.45 10.91 5.82
CA LEU A 108 -8.47 12.00 5.77
C LEU A 108 -7.03 11.50 5.94
N ARG A 109 -6.77 10.57 6.87
CA ARG A 109 -5.44 9.99 7.04
C ARG A 109 -4.99 9.17 5.85
N THR A 110 -5.92 8.47 5.19
CA THR A 110 -5.62 7.71 3.97
C THR A 110 -5.30 8.66 2.82
N VAL A 111 -6.04 9.76 2.67
CA VAL A 111 -5.72 10.83 1.71
C VAL A 111 -4.33 11.43 2.01
N GLY A 112 -4.06 11.81 3.26
CA GLY A 112 -2.75 12.34 3.66
C GLY A 112 -1.60 11.35 3.43
N MET A 113 -1.81 10.06 3.70
CA MET A 113 -0.82 9.02 3.42
C MET A 113 -0.64 8.79 1.92
N SER A 114 -1.70 8.87 1.12
CA SER A 114 -1.59 8.75 -0.34
C SER A 114 -0.77 9.90 -0.97
N LEU A 115 -0.79 11.07 -0.33
CA LEU A 115 -0.04 12.25 -0.74
C LEU A 115 1.42 12.21 -0.28
N GLY A 116 1.66 11.94 1.01
CA GLY A 116 3.00 12.03 1.58
C GLY A 116 3.81 10.74 1.53
N ARG A 117 3.15 9.57 1.51
CA ARG A 117 3.78 8.26 1.70
C ARG A 117 3.06 7.15 0.90
N PRO A 118 2.92 7.28 -0.43
CA PRO A 118 2.14 6.33 -1.23
C PRO A 118 2.68 4.89 -1.17
N ALA A 119 4.00 4.72 -1.05
CA ALA A 119 4.63 3.41 -0.90
C ALA A 119 4.24 2.71 0.42
N GLU A 120 4.19 3.45 1.54
CA GLU A 120 3.72 2.90 2.82
C GLU A 120 2.25 2.48 2.73
N LEU A 121 1.40 3.30 2.11
CA LEU A 121 -0.01 2.98 1.92
C LEU A 121 -0.21 1.73 1.06
N ALA A 122 0.55 1.61 -0.04
CA ALA A 122 0.49 0.46 -0.92
C ALA A 122 0.92 -0.83 -0.20
N ARG A 123 2.01 -0.79 0.58
CA ARG A 123 2.49 -1.94 1.36
C ARG A 123 1.56 -2.31 2.52
N GLY A 124 0.92 -1.32 3.15
CA GLY A 124 -0.06 -1.52 4.23
C GLY A 124 -1.44 -1.99 3.76
N THR A 125 -1.63 -2.21 2.46
CA THR A 125 -2.90 -2.64 1.86
C THR A 125 -2.81 -4.13 1.49
N PRO A 126 -3.53 -5.03 2.20
CA PRO A 126 -3.57 -6.44 1.85
C PRO A 126 -4.29 -6.68 0.51
N ASP A 127 -3.80 -7.65 -0.25
CA ASP A 127 -4.40 -8.08 -1.51
C ASP A 127 -5.81 -8.69 -1.28
N GLY A 128 -6.71 -8.56 -2.26
CA GLY A 128 -8.03 -9.20 -2.24
C GLY A 128 -9.13 -8.42 -1.52
N ARG A 129 -8.98 -7.10 -1.36
CA ARG A 129 -10.00 -6.22 -0.73
C ARG A 129 -10.58 -5.19 -1.70
N HIS A 130 -10.81 -5.62 -2.94
CA HIS A 130 -11.32 -4.81 -4.06
C HIS A 130 -12.52 -3.92 -3.70
N GLY A 131 -13.54 -4.46 -3.03
CA GLY A 131 -14.72 -3.68 -2.66
C GLY A 131 -14.42 -2.51 -1.72
N ARG A 132 -13.48 -2.65 -0.78
CA ARG A 132 -13.12 -1.57 0.16
C ARG A 132 -12.26 -0.49 -0.50
N ALA A 133 -11.39 -0.88 -1.44
CA ALA A 133 -10.58 0.02 -2.23
C ALA A 133 -11.45 0.85 -3.18
N LEU A 134 -12.38 0.19 -3.89
CA LEU A 134 -13.37 0.84 -4.74
C LEU A 134 -14.24 1.81 -3.93
N TRP A 135 -14.73 1.39 -2.76
CA TRP A 135 -15.52 2.27 -1.89
C TRP A 135 -14.74 3.50 -1.41
N PHE A 136 -13.45 3.36 -1.11
CA PHE A 136 -12.59 4.52 -0.81
C PHE A 136 -12.49 5.48 -1.99
N ALA A 137 -12.28 4.95 -3.20
CA ALA A 137 -12.18 5.74 -4.42
C ALA A 137 -13.50 6.47 -4.72
N VAL A 138 -14.64 5.77 -4.66
CA VAL A 138 -15.98 6.36 -4.85
C VAL A 138 -16.22 7.46 -3.82
N ARG A 139 -16.02 7.18 -2.53
CA ARG A 139 -16.19 8.18 -1.47
C ARG A 139 -15.30 9.39 -1.70
N SER A 140 -14.03 9.20 -2.04
CA SER A 140 -13.10 10.29 -2.31
C SER A 140 -13.57 11.13 -3.50
N ASN A 141 -14.01 10.51 -4.60
CA ASN A 141 -14.59 11.21 -5.75
C ASN A 141 -15.79 12.06 -5.36
N VAL A 142 -16.75 11.48 -4.62
CA VAL A 142 -17.95 12.21 -4.17
C VAL A 142 -17.56 13.38 -3.25
N SER A 143 -16.65 13.16 -2.30
CA SER A 143 -16.17 14.23 -1.42
C SER A 143 -15.48 15.35 -2.21
N TYR A 144 -14.65 15.03 -3.22
CA TYR A 144 -14.04 16.05 -4.07
C TYR A 144 -15.02 16.76 -4.99
N ALA A 145 -16.05 16.05 -5.45
CA ALA A 145 -17.11 16.64 -6.24
C ALA A 145 -17.86 17.68 -5.39
N LEU A 146 -18.33 17.27 -4.21
CA LEU A 146 -19.04 18.16 -3.29
C LEU A 146 -18.18 19.36 -2.88
N ILE A 147 -16.98 19.14 -2.31
CA ILE A 147 -16.15 20.23 -1.78
C ILE A 147 -15.69 21.18 -2.87
N GLY A 148 -15.21 20.64 -4.00
CA GLY A 148 -14.62 21.46 -5.07
C GLY A 148 -15.63 22.36 -5.78
N TRP A 149 -16.92 22.03 -5.73
CA TRP A 149 -17.94 22.70 -6.52
C TRP A 149 -18.99 23.46 -5.71
N ILE A 150 -19.02 23.30 -4.38
CA ILE A 150 -19.89 24.11 -3.52
C ILE A 150 -19.78 25.61 -3.84
N VAL A 151 -18.55 26.15 -3.96
CA VAL A 151 -18.35 27.59 -4.19
C VAL A 151 -18.88 28.03 -5.56
N PRO A 152 -18.48 27.41 -6.71
CA PRO A 152 -19.09 27.71 -8.01
C PRO A 152 -20.61 27.59 -8.04
N PHE A 153 -21.18 26.56 -7.41
CA PHE A 153 -22.63 26.35 -7.40
C PHE A 153 -23.37 27.39 -6.57
N VAL A 154 -22.82 27.80 -5.43
CA VAL A 154 -23.39 28.89 -4.62
C VAL A 154 -23.38 30.19 -5.43
N LEU A 155 -22.25 30.50 -6.08
CA LEU A 155 -22.14 31.70 -6.92
C LEU A 155 -23.11 31.65 -8.11
N LEU A 156 -23.17 30.52 -8.83
CA LEU A 156 -24.12 30.33 -9.92
C LEU A 156 -25.57 30.43 -9.44
N GLY A 157 -25.89 29.83 -8.29
CA GLY A 157 -27.21 29.91 -7.69
C GLY A 157 -27.62 31.35 -7.36
N VAL A 158 -26.71 32.16 -6.82
CA VAL A 158 -26.94 33.59 -6.56
C VAL A 158 -27.20 34.35 -7.87
N VAL A 159 -26.38 34.12 -8.91
CA VAL A 159 -26.54 34.76 -10.22
C VAL A 159 -27.87 34.37 -10.87
N MET A 160 -28.18 33.06 -10.89
CA MET A 160 -29.40 32.55 -11.52
C MET A 160 -30.65 32.98 -10.75
N THR A 161 -30.61 33.03 -9.43
CA THR A 161 -31.74 33.56 -8.65
C THR A 161 -32.01 35.02 -9.02
N GLY A 162 -30.97 35.83 -9.23
CA GLY A 162 -31.12 37.21 -9.71
C GLY A 162 -31.72 37.31 -11.13
N LEU A 163 -31.33 36.41 -12.04
CA LEU A 163 -31.82 36.41 -13.43
C LEU A 163 -33.26 35.88 -13.56
N PHE A 164 -33.64 34.87 -12.78
CA PHE A 164 -34.94 34.20 -12.91
C PHE A 164 -36.01 34.70 -11.96
N ALA A 165 -35.68 35.58 -10.99
CA ALA A 165 -36.65 36.24 -10.13
C ALA A 165 -37.76 36.98 -10.92
N GLN A 166 -37.50 37.36 -12.17
CA GLN A 166 -38.48 38.03 -13.03
C GLN A 166 -39.48 37.09 -13.73
N SER A 167 -39.25 35.77 -13.74
CA SER A 167 -40.11 34.80 -14.47
C SER A 167 -41.31 34.27 -13.67
N GLY A 168 -41.64 34.88 -12.52
CA GLY A 168 -42.98 34.81 -11.89
C GLY A 168 -43.35 33.53 -11.13
N GLY A 169 -42.45 32.54 -10.98
CA GLY A 169 -42.74 31.30 -10.25
C GLY A 169 -41.94 31.17 -8.95
N PRO A 170 -42.55 31.15 -7.74
CA PRO A 170 -41.83 31.06 -6.47
C PRO A 170 -41.02 29.77 -6.27
N PHE A 171 -41.20 28.76 -7.14
CA PHE A 171 -40.51 27.47 -7.04
C PHE A 171 -39.64 27.11 -8.26
N SER A 172 -39.66 27.87 -9.35
CA SER A 172 -38.98 27.47 -10.60
C SER A 172 -37.45 27.45 -10.46
N GLY A 173 -36.87 28.40 -9.73
CA GLY A 173 -35.42 28.50 -9.54
C GLY A 173 -34.85 27.34 -8.70
N VAL A 174 -35.56 26.92 -7.64
CA VAL A 174 -35.08 25.87 -6.72
C VAL A 174 -34.98 24.52 -7.41
N TRP A 175 -36.01 24.14 -8.18
CA TRP A 175 -36.02 22.87 -8.91
C TRP A 175 -34.96 22.83 -10.02
N TRP A 176 -34.70 23.97 -10.68
CA TRP A 176 -33.64 24.06 -11.67
C TRP A 176 -32.27 23.85 -11.01
N VAL A 177 -31.97 24.56 -9.91
CA VAL A 177 -30.70 24.39 -9.17
C VAL A 177 -30.54 22.95 -8.68
N ALA A 178 -31.60 22.35 -8.15
CA ALA A 178 -31.58 20.95 -7.72
C ALA A 178 -31.31 19.98 -8.88
N GLY A 179 -31.96 20.19 -10.03
CA GLY A 179 -31.77 19.37 -11.23
C GLY A 179 -30.35 19.46 -11.78
N VAL A 180 -29.78 20.66 -11.86
CA VAL A 180 -28.39 20.86 -12.29
C VAL A 180 -27.41 20.23 -11.30
N LEU A 181 -27.62 20.43 -10.00
CA LEU A 181 -26.76 19.82 -8.97
C LEU A 181 -26.81 18.29 -9.05
N PHE A 182 -27.99 17.71 -9.22
CA PHE A 182 -28.16 16.26 -9.35
C PHE A 182 -27.48 15.73 -10.61
N ALA A 183 -27.75 16.31 -11.77
CA ALA A 183 -27.14 15.93 -13.04
C ALA A 183 -25.60 16.03 -12.97
N TRP A 184 -25.10 17.04 -12.27
CA TRP A 184 -23.68 17.27 -12.09
C TRP A 184 -23.02 16.25 -11.15
N VAL A 185 -23.63 15.94 -10.00
CA VAL A 185 -23.16 14.90 -9.08
C VAL A 185 -23.18 13.54 -9.78
N ALA A 186 -24.27 13.21 -10.47
CA ALA A 186 -24.40 11.97 -11.23
C ALA A 186 -23.36 11.88 -12.36
N GLY A 187 -23.21 12.94 -13.15
CA GLY A 187 -22.22 13.02 -14.23
C GLY A 187 -20.79 12.87 -13.71
N THR A 188 -20.44 13.56 -12.62
CA THR A 188 -19.11 13.46 -12.00
C THR A 188 -18.85 12.06 -11.44
N LEU A 189 -19.87 11.41 -10.87
CA LEU A 189 -19.76 10.03 -10.40
C LEU A 189 -19.48 9.08 -11.57
N VAL A 190 -20.30 9.13 -12.62
CA VAL A 190 -20.19 8.25 -13.79
C VAL A 190 -18.86 8.46 -14.52
N VAL A 191 -18.56 9.72 -14.89
CA VAL A 191 -17.32 10.07 -15.59
C VAL A 191 -16.11 9.81 -14.71
N GLY A 192 -16.19 10.12 -13.41
CA GLY A 192 -15.09 9.90 -12.47
C GLY A 192 -14.74 8.42 -12.28
N VAL A 193 -15.75 7.56 -12.17
CA VAL A 193 -15.56 6.10 -12.09
C VAL A 193 -15.03 5.54 -13.41
N ALA A 194 -15.59 5.96 -14.54
CA ALA A 194 -15.12 5.55 -15.86
C ALA A 194 -13.65 5.96 -16.09
N ALA A 195 -13.30 7.22 -15.80
CA ALA A 195 -11.94 7.74 -15.91
C ALA A 195 -10.96 7.00 -14.99
N LEU A 196 -11.37 6.62 -13.77
CA LEU A 196 -10.56 5.78 -12.89
C LEU A 196 -10.34 4.38 -13.47
N GLY A 197 -11.37 3.78 -14.06
CA GLY A 197 -11.26 2.48 -14.74
C GLY A 197 -10.27 2.55 -15.91
N VAL A 198 -10.43 3.55 -16.79
CA VAL A 198 -9.51 3.78 -17.92
C VAL A 198 -8.08 3.99 -17.43
N TRP A 199 -7.88 4.83 -16.41
CA TRP A 199 -6.56 5.08 -15.84
C TRP A 199 -5.94 3.82 -15.23
N ALA A 200 -6.74 3.01 -14.53
CA ALA A 200 -6.26 1.77 -13.93
C ALA A 200 -5.83 0.75 -15.01
N LEU A 201 -6.60 0.64 -16.10
CA LEU A 201 -6.25 -0.18 -17.25
C LEU A 201 -4.97 0.32 -17.93
N ALA A 202 -4.83 1.62 -18.14
CA ALA A 202 -3.63 2.23 -18.73
C ALA A 202 -2.38 1.98 -17.87
N ALA A 203 -2.47 2.21 -16.55
CA ALA A 203 -1.37 1.96 -15.63
C ALA A 203 -0.99 0.46 -15.58
N HIS A 204 -1.97 -0.43 -15.63
CA HIS A 204 -1.71 -1.87 -15.71
C HIS A 204 -1.02 -2.25 -17.02
N GLY A 205 -1.50 -1.71 -18.16
CA GLY A 205 -0.88 -1.91 -19.46
C GLY A 205 0.57 -1.44 -19.50
N LEU A 206 0.85 -0.28 -18.91
CA LEU A 206 2.21 0.26 -18.80
C LEU A 206 3.11 -0.68 -17.98
N LEU A 207 2.65 -1.15 -16.81
CA LEU A 207 3.41 -2.09 -15.96
C LEU A 207 3.63 -3.47 -16.60
N ARG A 208 2.73 -3.88 -17.50
CA ARG A 208 2.88 -5.09 -18.33
C ARG A 208 3.98 -4.91 -19.36
N VAL A 209 3.99 -3.77 -20.06
CA VAL A 209 4.99 -3.47 -21.10
C VAL A 209 6.38 -3.28 -20.49
N THR A 210 6.49 -2.69 -19.30
CA THR A 210 7.79 -2.48 -18.63
C THR A 210 8.32 -3.70 -17.88
N GLY A 211 7.65 -4.87 -17.98
CA GLY A 211 8.14 -6.13 -17.41
C GLY A 211 8.05 -6.24 -15.88
N GLY A 212 7.32 -5.33 -15.22
CA GLY A 212 7.36 -5.19 -13.75
C GLY A 212 6.33 -6.00 -12.96
N THR A 213 5.54 -6.90 -13.56
CA THR A 213 4.43 -7.53 -12.84
C THR A 213 4.25 -9.04 -13.07
N GLU A 214 4.64 -9.84 -12.07
CA GLU A 214 4.22 -11.26 -11.93
C GLU A 214 2.80 -11.41 -11.33
N ARG A 215 2.15 -10.32 -10.90
CA ARG A 215 0.89 -10.37 -10.15
C ARG A 215 -0.35 -10.18 -11.03
N ARG A 216 -1.44 -10.87 -10.67
CA ARG A 216 -2.78 -10.78 -11.29
C ARG A 216 -3.34 -9.35 -11.26
N VAL A 217 -4.13 -8.99 -12.27
CA VAL A 217 -4.77 -7.66 -12.49
C VAL A 217 -5.42 -7.08 -11.22
N GLY A 218 -6.07 -7.94 -10.41
CA GLY A 218 -6.75 -7.51 -9.19
C GLY A 218 -5.85 -6.82 -8.16
N GLY A 219 -4.60 -7.27 -7.98
CA GLY A 219 -3.69 -6.69 -7.00
C GLY A 219 -3.19 -5.29 -7.37
N ALA A 220 -3.04 -5.02 -8.67
CA ALA A 220 -2.65 -3.70 -9.17
C ALA A 220 -3.79 -2.68 -9.01
N GLY A 221 -5.03 -3.10 -9.30
CA GLY A 221 -6.22 -2.26 -9.17
C GLY A 221 -6.42 -1.70 -7.76
N ASP A 222 -6.25 -2.53 -6.72
CA ASP A 222 -6.40 -2.09 -5.32
C ASP A 222 -5.47 -0.95 -4.95
N ARG A 223 -4.20 -1.03 -5.38
CA ARG A 223 -3.19 -0.01 -5.11
C ARG A 223 -3.50 1.29 -5.85
N LEU A 224 -3.97 1.19 -7.09
CA LEU A 224 -4.39 2.34 -7.90
C LEU A 224 -5.60 3.05 -7.28
N PHE A 225 -6.60 2.31 -6.77
CA PHE A 225 -7.75 2.92 -6.11
C PHE A 225 -7.38 3.69 -4.85
N PHE A 226 -6.46 3.17 -4.02
CA PHE A 226 -5.97 3.90 -2.85
C PHE A 226 -5.06 5.08 -3.22
N ALA A 227 -4.30 4.99 -4.31
CA ALA A 227 -3.48 6.09 -4.82
C ALA A 227 -4.31 7.23 -5.46
N SER A 228 -5.51 6.94 -5.96
CA SER A 228 -6.35 7.91 -6.67
C SER A 228 -6.87 9.07 -5.80
N GLY A 229 -6.80 8.96 -4.47
CA GLY A 229 -7.23 10.00 -3.54
C GLY A 229 -6.31 11.22 -3.52
N GLY A 230 -4.98 11.02 -3.58
CA GLY A 230 -4.02 12.09 -3.33
C GLY A 230 -3.89 13.14 -4.44
N PRO A 231 -3.52 12.76 -5.68
CA PRO A 231 -3.13 13.71 -6.73
C PRO A 231 -4.20 14.77 -7.07
N ARG A 232 -5.48 14.44 -6.89
CA ARG A 232 -6.59 15.37 -7.18
C ARG A 232 -6.73 16.51 -6.17
N VAL A 233 -6.19 16.36 -4.95
CA VAL A 233 -6.19 17.43 -3.93
C VAL A 233 -5.19 18.51 -4.30
N LEU A 234 -3.97 18.11 -4.67
CA LEU A 234 -2.89 19.04 -5.00
C LEU A 234 -3.18 19.83 -6.28
N GLY A 235 -3.76 19.19 -7.30
CA GLY A 235 -4.09 19.85 -8.57
C GLY A 235 -5.16 20.95 -8.47
N ARG A 236 -5.99 20.95 -7.42
CA ARG A 236 -7.02 21.99 -7.21
C ARG A 236 -6.64 23.07 -6.21
N ALA A 237 -5.75 22.77 -5.25
CA ALA A 237 -5.29 23.75 -4.27
C ALA A 237 -4.26 24.74 -4.86
N VAL A 238 -3.61 24.37 -5.97
CA VAL A 238 -2.62 25.22 -6.65
C VAL A 238 -3.04 25.42 -8.11
N PRO A 239 -3.70 26.54 -8.46
CA PRO A 239 -4.16 26.82 -9.82
C PRO A 239 -3.05 26.87 -10.89
N GLY A 240 -1.77 26.88 -10.51
CA GLY A 240 -0.62 26.87 -11.42
C GLY A 240 -0.01 25.49 -11.72
N ALA A 241 -0.45 24.40 -11.08
CA ALA A 241 0.16 23.08 -11.25
C ALA A 241 -0.44 22.24 -12.40
N VAL A 242 -1.53 22.71 -13.01
CA VAL A 242 -2.32 21.93 -13.97
C VAL A 242 -1.69 21.89 -15.38
N CYS A 243 -0.77 22.81 -15.71
CA CYS A 243 -0.07 22.76 -17.01
C CYS A 243 1.01 21.66 -17.10
N GLY A 244 1.36 20.97 -16.01
CA GLY A 244 2.36 19.90 -16.02
C GLY A 244 1.82 18.47 -15.84
N ALA A 245 0.57 18.31 -15.38
CA ALA A 245 0.02 16.99 -15.04
C ALA A 245 -0.72 16.30 -16.20
N GLY A 246 -1.00 17.03 -17.29
CA GLY A 246 -1.67 16.51 -18.49
C GLY A 246 -0.73 15.91 -19.55
N GLY A 247 0.59 16.12 -19.43
CA GLY A 247 1.56 15.62 -20.40
C GLY A 247 2.96 15.45 -19.83
N GLY A 248 3.42 14.20 -19.69
CA GLY A 248 4.84 13.87 -19.71
C GLY A 248 5.66 13.91 -18.41
N GLY A 249 5.09 14.30 -17.26
CA GLY A 249 5.81 14.33 -15.99
C GLY A 249 5.54 13.13 -15.10
N LEU A 250 6.27 12.02 -15.25
CA LEU A 250 6.31 10.96 -14.22
C LEU A 250 6.68 11.59 -12.87
N ALA A 251 5.84 11.38 -11.86
CA ALA A 251 6.08 11.88 -10.51
C ALA A 251 7.49 11.47 -10.02
N PRO A 252 8.20 12.32 -9.25
CA PRO A 252 9.56 12.05 -8.79
C PRO A 252 9.71 10.73 -7.99
N GLY A 253 8.60 10.18 -7.47
CA GLY A 253 8.58 8.87 -6.82
C GLY A 253 8.87 7.67 -7.74
N LEU A 254 8.66 7.77 -9.06
CA LEU A 254 8.98 6.69 -10.01
C LEU A 254 10.46 6.72 -10.43
N ARG A 255 11.08 7.90 -10.54
CA ARG A 255 12.52 8.03 -10.81
C ARG A 255 13.40 7.45 -9.70
N ALA A 256 12.95 7.48 -8.45
CA ALA A 256 13.64 6.83 -7.34
C ALA A 256 13.63 5.29 -7.46
N GLY A 257 12.62 4.71 -8.12
CA GLY A 257 12.57 3.28 -8.43
C GLY A 257 13.45 2.89 -9.61
N GLU A 258 13.48 3.71 -10.67
CA GLU A 258 14.32 3.46 -11.86
C GLU A 258 15.82 3.61 -11.58
N ALA A 259 16.24 4.56 -10.73
CA ALA A 259 17.64 4.72 -10.34
C ALA A 259 18.16 3.52 -9.51
N ALA A 260 17.30 2.81 -8.78
CA ALA A 260 17.66 1.60 -8.06
C ALA A 260 17.73 0.35 -8.98
N ALA A 261 17.06 0.37 -10.13
CA ALA A 261 17.03 -0.74 -11.08
C ALA A 261 18.15 -0.68 -12.14
N ALA A 262 18.72 0.51 -12.39
CA ALA A 262 19.75 0.72 -13.42
C ALA A 262 21.21 0.57 -12.94
N ALA A 263 21.44 0.21 -11.66
CA ALA A 263 22.79 -0.10 -11.21
C ALA A 263 23.28 -1.41 -11.88
N PRO A 264 24.36 -1.38 -12.68
CA PRO A 264 24.87 -2.59 -13.30
C PRO A 264 25.26 -3.58 -12.20
N ARG A 265 24.71 -4.79 -12.30
CA ARG A 265 25.14 -5.95 -11.50
C ARG A 265 26.58 -6.26 -11.88
N GLY A 266 27.50 -5.60 -11.17
CA GLY A 266 28.93 -5.80 -11.29
C GLY A 266 29.28 -7.27 -11.06
N ALA A 267 29.98 -7.81 -12.05
CA ALA A 267 30.48 -9.16 -12.10
C ALA A 267 31.39 -9.50 -10.90
N GLY A 268 31.28 -10.75 -10.46
CA GLY A 268 32.27 -11.59 -9.78
C GLY A 268 33.40 -10.92 -9.00
N ALA A 269 33.28 -10.90 -7.68
CA ALA A 269 34.44 -10.97 -6.79
C ALA A 269 34.68 -12.44 -6.42
N ALA A 270 35.53 -13.09 -7.21
CA ALA A 270 36.08 -14.40 -6.90
C ALA A 270 37.05 -14.31 -5.71
N GLY A 271 36.90 -15.24 -4.76
CA GLY A 271 37.99 -15.88 -4.03
C GLY A 271 38.94 -15.03 -3.19
N ALA A 272 38.68 -14.96 -1.89
CA ALA A 272 39.74 -14.83 -0.88
C ALA A 272 39.47 -15.80 0.28
N ARG A 273 40.04 -17.00 0.20
CA ARG A 273 40.12 -17.96 1.31
C ARG A 273 40.98 -17.33 2.41
N ARG A 274 40.38 -17.00 3.56
CA ARG A 274 41.15 -16.70 4.78
C ARG A 274 41.53 -18.03 5.45
N GLY A 275 42.82 -18.30 5.53
CA GLY A 275 43.38 -19.44 6.25
C GLY A 275 43.17 -19.35 7.78
N PRO A 276 43.38 -20.46 8.50
CA PRO A 276 43.14 -20.55 9.93
C PRO A 276 44.12 -19.68 10.74
N ARG A 277 43.59 -18.98 11.76
CA ARG A 277 44.41 -18.29 12.76
C ARG A 277 45.03 -19.31 13.72
N PRO A 278 46.31 -19.21 14.08
CA PRO A 278 46.90 -20.03 15.12
C PRO A 278 46.36 -19.64 16.50
N ALA A 279 46.22 -20.64 17.37
CA ALA A 279 45.82 -20.49 18.76
C ALA A 279 46.91 -19.77 19.59
N PRO A 280 46.55 -18.93 20.58
CA PRO A 280 47.51 -18.44 21.55
C PRO A 280 47.94 -19.58 22.47
N GLY A 281 49.25 -19.83 22.52
CA GLY A 281 49.90 -20.69 23.49
C GLY A 281 49.90 -20.07 24.89
N CYS A 282 50.16 -20.97 25.86
CA CYS A 282 50.19 -20.82 27.31
C CYS A 282 50.66 -19.48 27.87
#